data_AF-A0A662ENI7-F1
#
_entry.id   AF-A0A662ENI7-F1
#
_cell.length_a   1.000
_cell.length_b   1.000
_cell.length_c   1.000
_cell.angle_alpha   90.00
_cell.angle_beta   90.00
_cell.angle_gamma   90.00
#
_symmetry.space_group_name_H-M   'P 1'
#
loop_
_entity.id
_entity.type
_entity.pdbx_description
1 polymer ?
#
loop_
_entity_poly.entity_id
_entity_poly.type
_entity_poly.pdbx_seq_one_letter_code
_entity_poly.pdbx_strand_id
1 'polypeptide(L)'
;RLVYRLIGPETAFARFLTRLLGHYIPGLELVVMFLVVLLVGFLSRIWFGHKLHQLFDRFFLSVPGVRKLYWAMKQLAYAVLRRNNQRNKFRRVVLFEYPKEGMYVLGFVTNEDTGRIDEMTGEECVSVYVPTAPNPLSGWVFFIPRSKIIGLDMSVDEGLSLILSGGIVFPESLKRGKDAHLEGREEKQA
;
A
#
# COMPACT_ATOMS: atom_id res chain seq x y z
N ARG A 1 45.35 -36.76 -6.92
CA ARG A 1 45.31 -36.84 -8.41
C ARG A 1 44.16 -36.03 -9.03
N LEU A 2 42.95 -36.02 -8.46
CA LEU A 2 41.80 -35.27 -9.02
C LEU A 2 42.01 -33.73 -9.02
N VAL A 3 42.53 -33.17 -7.92
CA VAL A 3 42.82 -31.73 -7.77
C VAL A 3 43.85 -31.22 -8.78
N TYR A 4 44.89 -32.01 -9.06
CA TYR A 4 45.94 -31.67 -10.03
C TYR A 4 45.45 -31.70 -11.49
N ARG A 5 44.32 -32.37 -11.75
CA ARG A 5 43.68 -32.41 -13.07
C ARG A 5 42.72 -31.23 -13.27
N LEU A 6 42.15 -30.72 -12.17
CA LEU A 6 41.22 -29.60 -12.19
C LEU A 6 41.93 -28.24 -12.08
N ILE A 7 43.10 -28.20 -11.44
CA ILE A 7 43.92 -27.00 -11.17
C ILE A 7 45.40 -27.32 -11.49
N GLY A 8 45.62 -27.97 -12.62
CA GLY A 8 46.96 -28.27 -13.13
C GLY A 8 47.44 -27.20 -14.12
N PRO A 9 48.72 -27.25 -14.53
CA PRO A 9 49.31 -26.33 -15.51
C PRO A 9 48.61 -26.35 -16.88
N GLU A 10 47.82 -27.39 -17.14
CA GLU A 10 47.03 -27.59 -18.36
C GLU A 10 45.73 -26.75 -18.40
N THR A 11 45.34 -26.09 -17.31
CA THR A 11 44.10 -25.28 -17.31
C THR A 11 44.29 -23.99 -18.10
N ALA A 12 43.22 -23.52 -18.75
CA ALA A 12 43.26 -22.25 -19.48
C ALA A 12 43.64 -21.08 -18.57
N PHE A 13 43.26 -21.14 -17.30
CA PHE A 13 43.58 -20.15 -16.27
C PHE A 13 45.05 -20.21 -15.84
N ALA A 14 45.60 -21.41 -15.60
CA ALA A 14 47.02 -21.64 -15.37
C ALA A 14 47.89 -21.06 -16.48
N ARG A 15 47.55 -21.37 -17.73
CA ARG A 15 48.27 -20.90 -18.92
C ARG A 15 48.19 -19.39 -19.08
N PHE A 16 47.03 -18.79 -18.78
CA PHE A 16 46.86 -17.35 -18.79
C PHE A 16 47.74 -16.66 -17.74
N LEU A 17 47.74 -17.15 -16.49
CA LEU A 17 48.57 -16.60 -15.42
C LEU A 17 50.08 -16.81 -15.69
N THR A 18 50.46 -17.99 -16.19
CA THR A 18 51.84 -18.31 -16.56
C THR A 18 52.33 -17.43 -17.70
N ARG A 19 51.48 -17.12 -18.69
CA ARG A 19 51.80 -16.19 -19.78
C ARG A 19 51.95 -14.75 -19.28
N LEU A 20 51.21 -14.35 -18.26
CA LEU A 20 51.29 -13.02 -17.67
C LEU A 20 52.51 -12.84 -16.76
N LEU A 21 52.90 -13.89 -16.02
CA LEU A 21 53.98 -13.86 -15.02
C LEU A 21 55.32 -14.43 -15.53
N GLY A 22 55.33 -15.03 -16.72
CA GLY A 22 56.51 -15.59 -17.38
C GLY A 22 56.97 -16.96 -16.85
N HIS A 23 56.51 -17.38 -15.67
CA HIS A 23 56.86 -18.67 -15.05
C HIS A 23 55.67 -19.29 -14.33
N TYR A 24 55.60 -20.62 -14.26
CA TYR A 24 54.53 -21.35 -13.59
C TYR A 24 54.80 -21.48 -12.09
N ILE A 25 53.92 -20.95 -11.26
CA ILE A 25 53.97 -21.08 -9.80
C ILE A 25 52.80 -21.97 -9.36
N PRO A 26 53.06 -23.23 -8.94
CA PRO A 26 52.02 -24.14 -8.48
C PRO A 26 51.22 -23.53 -7.32
N GLY A 27 49.89 -23.53 -7.41
CA GLY A 27 49.00 -23.05 -6.34
C GLY A 27 48.62 -21.57 -6.40
N LEU A 28 49.27 -20.75 -7.23
CA LEU A 28 48.93 -19.34 -7.41
C LEU A 28 47.51 -19.15 -7.97
N GLU A 29 47.08 -20.05 -8.85
CA GLU A 29 45.73 -20.05 -9.42
C GLU A 29 44.62 -20.10 -8.37
N LEU A 30 44.82 -20.86 -7.29
CA LEU A 30 43.85 -20.95 -6.19
C LEU A 30 43.72 -19.64 -5.45
N VAL A 31 44.85 -18.99 -5.16
CA VAL A 31 44.89 -17.70 -4.45
C VAL A 31 44.24 -16.61 -5.31
N VAL A 32 44.58 -16.55 -6.59
CA VAL A 32 43.99 -15.57 -7.52
C VAL A 32 42.50 -15.82 -7.71
N MET A 33 42.06 -17.07 -7.86
CA MET A 33 40.64 -17.41 -7.97
C MET A 33 39.87 -17.00 -6.71
N PHE A 34 40.42 -17.28 -5.53
CA PHE A 34 39.84 -16.87 -4.26
C PHE A 34 39.72 -15.35 -4.15
N LEU A 35 40.77 -14.60 -4.54
CA LEU A 35 40.75 -13.14 -4.58
C LEU A 35 39.72 -12.59 -5.56
N VAL A 36 39.56 -13.20 -6.74
CA VAL A 36 38.54 -12.81 -7.73
C VAL A 36 37.13 -13.02 -7.16
N VAL A 37 36.86 -14.16 -6.52
CA VAL A 37 35.57 -14.43 -5.89
C VAL A 37 35.27 -13.41 -4.78
N LEU A 38 36.25 -13.09 -3.93
CA LEU A 38 36.11 -12.07 -2.90
C LEU A 38 35.85 -10.68 -3.50
N LEU A 39 36.60 -10.31 -4.55
CA LEU A 39 36.45 -9.03 -5.22
C LEU A 39 35.07 -8.89 -5.87
N VAL A 40 34.59 -9.93 -6.55
CA VAL A 40 33.24 -9.98 -7.12
C VAL A 40 32.18 -9.87 -6.04
N GLY A 41 32.33 -10.59 -4.92
CA GLY A 41 31.42 -10.49 -3.78
C GLY A 41 31.39 -9.09 -3.15
N PHE A 42 32.55 -8.45 -3.02
CA PHE A 42 32.70 -7.10 -2.51
C PHE A 42 32.08 -6.05 -3.44
N LEU A 43 32.37 -6.12 -4.75
CA LEU A 43 31.76 -5.24 -5.75
C LEU A 43 30.25 -5.43 -5.84
N SER A 44 29.77 -6.67 -5.76
CA SER A 44 28.34 -6.99 -5.72
C SER A 44 27.64 -6.27 -4.56
N ARG A 45 28.23 -6.30 -3.35
CA ARG A 45 27.70 -5.59 -2.18
C ARG A 45 27.66 -4.06 -2.38
N ILE A 46 28.69 -3.49 -3.01
CA ILE A 46 28.77 -2.05 -3.26
C ILE A 46 27.74 -1.60 -4.31
N TRP A 47 27.53 -2.38 -5.37
CA TRP A 47 26.66 -1.99 -6.49
C TRP A 47 25.18 -2.31 -6.26
N PHE A 48 24.86 -3.42 -5.59
CA PHE A 48 23.47 -3.80 -5.33
C PHE A 48 22.78 -2.93 -4.27
N GLY A 49 23.51 -2.41 -3.28
CA GLY A 49 22.91 -1.67 -2.16
C GLY A 49 22.23 -0.34 -2.57
N HIS A 50 22.84 0.44 -3.46
CA HIS A 50 22.34 1.78 -3.79
C HIS A 50 21.40 1.81 -5.00
N LYS A 51 21.62 0.98 -6.03
CA LYS A 51 20.75 0.99 -7.22
C LYS A 51 19.45 0.23 -7.01
N LEU A 52 19.45 -0.83 -6.19
CA LEU A 52 18.23 -1.62 -5.97
C LEU A 52 17.19 -0.81 -5.20
N HIS A 53 17.60 -0.06 -4.17
CA HIS A 53 16.69 0.84 -3.43
C HIS A 53 16.11 1.95 -4.32
N GLN A 54 16.93 2.60 -5.15
CA GLN A 54 16.44 3.65 -6.06
C GLN A 54 15.58 3.09 -7.20
N LEU A 55 15.84 1.86 -7.65
CA LEU A 55 15.01 1.18 -8.65
C LEU A 55 13.68 0.76 -8.05
N PHE A 56 13.64 0.27 -6.81
CA PHE A 56 12.39 -0.03 -6.10
C PHE A 56 11.59 1.23 -5.83
N ASP A 57 12.21 2.32 -5.34
CA ASP A 57 11.52 3.59 -5.13
C ASP A 57 10.95 4.12 -6.44
N ARG A 58 11.73 4.13 -7.53
CA ARG A 58 11.22 4.56 -8.85
C ARG A 58 10.19 3.60 -9.43
N PHE A 59 10.31 2.28 -9.21
CA PHE A 59 9.34 1.30 -9.70
C PHE A 59 8.00 1.43 -8.98
N PHE A 60 8.00 1.56 -7.64
CA PHE A 60 6.79 1.81 -6.83
C PHE A 60 6.18 3.19 -7.09
N LEU A 61 6.99 4.25 -7.21
CA LEU A 61 6.52 5.60 -7.54
C LEU A 61 6.01 5.73 -8.99
N SER A 62 6.47 4.87 -9.90
CA SER A 62 6.16 4.96 -11.32
C SER A 62 5.05 4.02 -11.79
N VAL A 63 4.55 3.04 -11.01
CA VAL A 63 3.64 1.97 -11.52
C VAL A 63 2.45 2.57 -12.30
N PRO A 64 2.51 2.60 -13.65
CA PRO A 64 1.48 3.19 -14.47
C PRO A 64 0.40 2.12 -14.65
N GLY A 65 -0.49 2.01 -13.69
CA GLY A 65 -1.46 0.91 -13.64
C GLY A 65 -2.19 0.81 -12.31
N VAL A 66 -1.57 1.25 -11.21
CA VAL A 66 -2.24 1.35 -9.90
C VAL A 66 -3.48 2.21 -10.01
N ARG A 67 -3.39 3.35 -10.70
CA ARG A 67 -4.56 4.19 -10.98
C ARG A 67 -5.62 3.44 -11.79
N LYS A 68 -5.27 2.65 -12.81
CA LYS A 68 -6.25 1.89 -13.62
C LYS A 68 -6.91 0.75 -12.83
N LEU A 69 -6.12 0.02 -12.03
CA LEU A 69 -6.61 -1.03 -11.13
C LEU A 69 -7.50 -0.42 -10.03
N TYR A 70 -7.06 0.67 -9.42
CA TYR A 70 -7.85 1.47 -8.49
C TYR A 70 -9.14 1.96 -9.14
N TRP A 71 -9.10 2.45 -10.39
CA TRP A 71 -10.29 2.87 -11.14
C TRP A 71 -11.24 1.69 -11.47
N ALA A 72 -10.72 0.48 -11.73
CA ALA A 72 -11.53 -0.71 -11.95
C ALA A 72 -12.18 -1.22 -10.66
N MET A 73 -11.40 -1.29 -9.58
CA MET A 73 -11.90 -1.61 -8.23
C MET A 73 -12.92 -0.57 -7.76
N LYS A 74 -12.67 0.71 -8.08
CA LYS A 74 -13.58 1.82 -7.88
C LYS A 74 -14.86 1.62 -8.70
N GLN A 75 -14.81 1.28 -9.98
CA GLN A 75 -16.02 1.02 -10.75
C GLN A 75 -16.87 -0.11 -10.15
N LEU A 76 -16.24 -1.16 -9.64
CA LEU A 76 -16.94 -2.25 -8.93
C LEU A 76 -17.53 -1.78 -7.60
N ALA A 77 -16.77 -1.04 -6.79
CA ALA A 77 -17.27 -0.45 -5.54
C ALA A 77 -18.44 0.51 -5.81
N TYR A 78 -18.32 1.40 -6.80
CA TYR A 78 -19.41 2.29 -7.21
C TYR A 78 -20.59 1.53 -7.78
N ALA A 79 -20.42 0.41 -8.49
CA ALA A 79 -21.54 -0.40 -8.97
C ALA A 79 -22.35 -0.98 -7.80
N VAL A 80 -21.68 -1.41 -6.73
CA VAL A 80 -22.33 -1.85 -5.49
C VAL A 80 -22.98 -0.67 -4.74
N LEU A 81 -22.34 0.51 -4.74
CA LEU A 81 -22.79 1.70 -4.01
C LEU A 81 -23.76 2.62 -4.77
N ARG A 82 -23.96 2.44 -6.09
CA ARG A 82 -24.79 3.32 -6.95
C ARG A 82 -26.25 2.90 -7.04
N ARG A 83 -26.68 1.83 -6.38
CA ARG A 83 -28.04 1.33 -6.59
C ARG A 83 -29.14 2.31 -6.12
N ASN A 84 -28.81 3.31 -5.30
CA ASN A 84 -29.75 4.35 -4.90
C ASN A 84 -29.48 5.69 -5.60
N ASN A 85 -30.04 5.83 -6.80
CA ASN A 85 -30.46 7.13 -7.30
C ASN A 85 -31.72 7.54 -6.52
N GLN A 86 -31.62 8.55 -5.66
CA GLN A 86 -32.48 9.75 -5.69
C GLN A 86 -32.30 10.61 -4.42
N ARG A 87 -31.79 11.83 -4.64
CA ARG A 87 -32.32 13.07 -4.06
C ARG A 87 -32.03 13.44 -2.60
N ASN A 88 -31.00 12.93 -1.93
CA ASN A 88 -30.58 13.52 -0.65
C ASN A 88 -29.09 13.86 -0.57
N LYS A 89 -28.81 14.99 0.08
CA LYS A 89 -27.48 15.53 0.42
C LYS A 89 -26.72 14.64 1.43
N PHE A 90 -27.12 13.39 1.61
CA PHE A 90 -26.51 12.52 2.61
C PHE A 90 -25.10 12.16 2.18
N ARG A 91 -24.15 12.38 3.11
CA ARG A 91 -22.73 12.13 2.88
C ARG A 91 -22.53 10.62 2.75
N ARG A 92 -22.01 10.17 1.60
CA ARG A 92 -21.83 8.73 1.31
C ARG A 92 -20.72 8.07 2.10
N VAL A 93 -19.75 8.85 2.58
CA VAL A 93 -18.70 8.36 3.47
C VAL A 93 -19.05 8.79 4.88
N VAL A 94 -19.04 7.83 5.79
CA VAL A 94 -19.52 8.02 7.15
C VAL A 94 -18.57 7.42 8.17
N LEU A 95 -18.64 7.95 9.39
CA LEU A 95 -17.96 7.47 10.57
C LEU A 95 -19.00 7.07 11.61
N PHE A 96 -18.78 5.96 12.30
CA PHE A 96 -19.64 5.51 13.39
C PHE A 96 -18.84 4.71 14.42
N GLU A 97 -19.42 4.51 15.60
CA GLU A 97 -18.74 3.83 16.69
C GLU A 97 -18.82 2.30 16.58
N TYR A 98 -17.66 1.64 16.59
CA TYR A 98 -17.54 0.19 16.61
C TYR A 98 -16.10 -0.23 17.00
N PRO A 99 -15.90 -1.26 17.84
CA PRO A 99 -16.92 -2.09 18.49
C PRO A 99 -17.50 -1.47 19.77
N LYS A 100 -16.98 -0.33 20.23
CA LYS A 100 -17.42 0.37 21.44
C LYS A 100 -17.27 1.89 21.30
N GLU A 101 -17.84 2.62 22.26
CA GLU A 101 -17.79 4.08 22.34
C GLU A 101 -16.36 4.63 22.28
N GLY A 102 -16.19 5.74 21.55
CA GLY A 102 -14.90 6.38 21.32
C GLY A 102 -13.97 5.68 20.31
N MET A 103 -14.38 4.52 19.75
CA MET A 103 -13.68 3.85 18.65
C MET A 103 -14.48 3.99 17.37
N TYR A 104 -13.89 4.60 16.34
CA TYR A 104 -14.59 4.95 15.13
C TYR A 104 -14.14 4.13 13.92
N VAL A 105 -15.10 3.75 13.10
CA VAL A 105 -14.88 3.01 11.85
C VAL A 105 -15.42 3.82 10.68
N LEU A 106 -14.65 3.84 9.60
CA LEU A 106 -15.04 4.44 8.32
C LEU A 106 -15.89 3.44 7.52
N GLY A 107 -17.01 3.90 6.98
CA GLY A 107 -17.89 3.09 6.14
C GLY A 107 -18.51 3.89 5.00
N PHE A 108 -19.16 3.17 4.09
CA PHE A 108 -19.84 3.74 2.93
C PHE A 108 -21.33 3.40 2.97
N VAL A 109 -22.18 4.42 2.92
CA VAL A 109 -23.62 4.24 2.86
C VAL A 109 -23.97 3.62 1.52
N THR A 110 -24.62 2.46 1.56
CA THR A 110 -25.02 1.69 0.37
C THR A 110 -26.51 1.81 0.10
N ASN A 111 -27.31 1.95 1.17
CA ASN A 111 -28.75 2.12 1.12
C ASN A 111 -29.21 2.98 2.31
N GLU A 112 -30.07 3.96 2.04
CA GLU A 112 -30.66 4.86 3.04
C GLU A 112 -32.05 4.43 3.51
N ASP A 113 -32.69 3.51 2.80
CA ASP A 113 -34.02 2.98 3.12
C ASP A 113 -33.89 1.49 3.37
N THR A 114 -33.99 1.11 4.65
CA THR A 114 -33.83 -0.30 5.06
C THR A 114 -35.15 -0.97 5.41
N GLY A 115 -36.27 -0.25 5.31
CA GLY A 115 -37.65 -0.74 5.36
C GLY A 115 -37.90 -1.70 6.51
N ARG A 116 -37.94 -3.01 6.21
CA ARG A 116 -38.20 -4.05 7.20
C ARG A 116 -37.18 -4.09 8.34
N ILE A 117 -35.94 -3.66 8.10
CA ILE A 117 -34.92 -3.55 9.16
C ILE A 117 -35.35 -2.49 10.18
N ASP A 118 -35.81 -1.32 9.72
CA ASP A 118 -36.26 -0.22 10.59
C ASP A 118 -37.41 -0.68 11.50
N GLU A 119 -38.34 -1.46 10.97
CA GLU A 119 -39.45 -2.04 11.73
C GLU A 119 -38.99 -3.04 12.80
N MET A 120 -37.93 -3.80 12.52
CA MET A 120 -37.39 -4.82 13.44
C MET A 120 -36.50 -4.20 14.52
N THR A 121 -35.77 -3.14 14.20
CA THR A 121 -34.88 -2.45 15.15
C THR A 121 -35.58 -1.35 15.94
N GLY A 122 -36.70 -0.82 15.43
CA GLY A 122 -37.41 0.32 16.01
C GLY A 122 -36.69 1.65 15.82
N GLU A 123 -35.65 1.70 14.97
CA GLU A 123 -34.86 2.90 14.67
C GLU A 123 -34.69 3.03 13.16
N GLU A 124 -34.76 4.26 12.62
CA GLU A 124 -34.46 4.53 11.21
C GLU A 124 -32.98 4.26 10.93
N CYS A 125 -32.70 3.16 10.25
CA CYS A 125 -31.37 2.65 9.98
C CYS A 125 -30.96 2.91 8.54
N VAL A 126 -29.65 2.96 8.33
CA VAL A 126 -29.05 2.94 6.99
C VAL A 126 -28.08 1.77 6.89
N SER A 127 -27.93 1.25 5.68
CA SER A 127 -26.98 0.19 5.38
C SER A 127 -25.61 0.80 5.08
N VAL A 128 -24.61 0.39 5.84
CA VAL A 128 -23.23 0.86 5.73
C VAL A 128 -22.31 -0.33 5.44
N TYR A 129 -21.61 -0.27 4.32
CA TYR A 129 -20.56 -1.22 3.98
C TYR A 129 -19.21 -0.77 4.56
N VAL A 130 -18.56 -1.67 5.29
CA VAL A 130 -17.23 -1.47 5.87
C VAL A 130 -16.26 -2.44 5.20
N PRO A 131 -15.42 -1.97 4.26
CA PRO A 131 -14.44 -2.83 3.62
C PRO A 131 -13.29 -3.18 4.57
N THR A 132 -12.68 -4.34 4.35
CA THR A 132 -11.43 -4.73 5.01
C THR A 132 -10.23 -4.42 4.12
N ALA A 133 -9.18 -3.87 4.72
CA ALA A 133 -7.91 -3.70 4.01
C ALA A 133 -7.16 -5.04 3.90
N PRO A 134 -6.40 -5.30 2.81
CA PRO A 134 -6.25 -4.47 1.61
C PRO A 134 -7.29 -4.77 0.52
N ASN A 135 -8.23 -5.70 0.74
CA ASN A 135 -9.20 -6.12 -0.27
C ASN A 135 -10.58 -5.46 -0.06
N PRO A 136 -10.91 -4.38 -0.79
CA PRO A 136 -12.12 -3.60 -0.54
C PRO A 136 -13.40 -4.28 -1.04
N LEU A 137 -13.29 -5.49 -1.61
CA LEU A 137 -14.44 -6.32 -1.96
C LEU A 137 -14.88 -7.20 -0.79
N SER A 138 -13.98 -7.50 0.16
CA SER A 138 -14.33 -8.13 1.43
C SER A 138 -14.66 -7.07 2.47
N GLY A 139 -15.64 -7.36 3.32
CA GLY A 139 -16.11 -6.39 4.31
C GLY A 139 -17.34 -6.88 5.04
N TRP A 140 -17.90 -5.97 5.83
CA TRP A 140 -19.11 -6.18 6.60
C TRP A 140 -20.20 -5.23 6.12
N VAL A 141 -21.45 -5.62 6.28
CA VAL A 141 -22.59 -4.71 6.14
C VAL A 141 -23.18 -4.52 7.52
N PHE A 142 -23.22 -3.27 7.96
CA PHE A 142 -23.85 -2.87 9.21
C PHE A 142 -25.15 -2.13 8.91
N PHE A 143 -26.18 -2.39 9.71
CA PHE A 143 -27.37 -1.57 9.78
C PHE A 143 -27.25 -0.70 11.00
N ILE A 144 -27.15 0.61 10.78
CA ILE A 144 -26.79 1.56 11.84
C ILE A 144 -27.86 2.64 11.87
N PRO A 145 -28.40 2.98 13.06
CA PRO A 145 -29.31 4.10 13.20
C PRO A 145 -28.73 5.38 12.65
N ARG A 146 -29.54 6.13 11.88
CA ARG A 146 -29.11 7.39 11.25
C ARG A 146 -28.58 8.40 12.27
N SER A 147 -29.09 8.37 13.50
CA SER A 147 -28.66 9.22 14.63
C SER A 147 -27.24 8.94 15.14
N LYS A 148 -26.69 7.74 14.89
CA LYS A 148 -25.37 7.29 15.37
C LYS A 148 -24.27 7.42 14.30
N ILE A 149 -24.56 8.12 13.21
CA ILE A 149 -23.70 8.22 12.04
C ILE A 149 -23.24 9.65 11.86
N ILE A 150 -21.93 9.81 11.65
CA ILE A 150 -21.29 11.10 11.39
C ILE A 150 -20.90 11.12 9.92
N GLY A 151 -21.56 11.97 9.13
CA GLY A 151 -21.23 12.15 7.71
C GLY A 151 -19.92 12.92 7.50
N LEU A 152 -19.01 12.39 6.69
CA LEU A 152 -17.73 13.03 6.38
C LEU A 152 -17.77 13.78 5.04
N ASP A 153 -17.14 14.97 5.00
CA ASP A 153 -16.99 15.75 3.77
C ASP A 153 -15.79 15.25 2.96
N MET A 154 -15.96 14.08 2.37
CA MET A 154 -14.94 13.43 1.57
C MET A 154 -15.56 12.61 0.47
N SER A 155 -14.84 12.47 -0.63
CA SER A 155 -15.22 11.57 -1.71
C SER A 155 -15.08 10.11 -1.29
N VAL A 156 -15.85 9.23 -1.92
CA VAL A 156 -15.72 7.76 -1.75
C VAL A 156 -14.30 7.29 -2.09
N ASP A 157 -13.66 7.96 -3.04
CA ASP A 157 -12.30 7.65 -3.48
C ASP A 157 -11.28 7.93 -2.38
N GLU A 158 -11.37 9.11 -1.77
CA GLU A 158 -10.54 9.49 -0.63
C GLU A 158 -10.72 8.51 0.54
N GLY A 159 -11.96 8.10 0.81
CA GLY A 159 -12.26 7.10 1.84
C GLY A 159 -11.64 5.73 1.52
N LEU A 160 -11.76 5.26 0.28
CA LEU A 160 -11.14 4.01 -0.16
C LEU A 160 -9.61 4.08 -0.10
N SER A 161 -9.01 5.21 -0.49
CA SER A 161 -7.57 5.42 -0.41
C SER A 161 -7.07 5.38 1.05
N LEU A 162 -7.83 5.97 1.97
CA LEU A 162 -7.52 5.93 3.39
C LEU A 162 -7.55 4.49 3.93
N ILE A 163 -8.57 3.70 3.60
CA ILE A 163 -8.69 2.30 4.06
C ILE A 163 -7.59 1.42 3.45
N LEU A 164 -7.37 1.51 2.13
CA LEU A 164 -6.38 0.68 1.44
C LEU A 164 -4.94 0.96 1.89
N SER A 165 -4.65 2.20 2.28
CA SER A 165 -3.36 2.58 2.87
C SER A 165 -3.23 2.25 4.35
N GLY A 166 -4.27 1.69 4.98
CA GLY A 166 -4.28 1.40 6.42
C GLY A 166 -4.26 2.65 7.30
N GLY A 167 -4.73 3.80 6.80
CA GLY A 167 -4.75 5.07 7.53
C GLY A 167 -3.59 6.02 7.22
N ILE A 168 -2.61 5.62 6.39
CA ILE A 168 -1.41 6.42 6.11
C ILE A 168 -1.71 7.58 5.15
N VAL A 169 -2.50 7.33 4.10
CA VAL A 169 -2.87 8.34 3.11
C VAL A 169 -4.11 9.08 3.60
N PHE A 170 -3.89 10.16 4.34
CA PHE A 170 -4.96 10.96 4.93
C PHE A 170 -5.49 12.04 3.95
N PRO A 171 -6.79 12.05 3.63
CA PRO A 171 -7.37 13.00 2.69
C PRO A 171 -7.24 14.46 3.12
N GLU A 172 -6.91 15.34 2.17
CA GLU A 172 -6.77 16.78 2.41
C GLU A 172 -8.10 17.43 2.83
N SER A 173 -9.25 16.91 2.38
CA SER A 173 -10.57 17.41 2.77
C SER A 173 -10.80 17.34 4.28
N LEU A 174 -10.28 16.30 4.95
CA LEU A 174 -10.36 16.15 6.40
C LEU A 174 -9.31 16.98 7.14
N LYS A 175 -8.17 17.29 6.52
CA LYS A 175 -7.16 18.19 7.12
C LYS A 175 -7.64 19.63 7.15
N ARG A 176 -8.23 20.10 6.04
CA ARG A 176 -8.67 21.50 5.88
C ARG A 176 -9.79 21.91 6.85
N GLY A 177 -10.62 20.96 7.30
CA GLY A 177 -11.63 21.21 8.34
C GLY A 177 -11.03 21.52 9.71
N LYS A 178 -9.77 21.16 9.96
CA LYS A 178 -9.04 21.48 11.19
C LYS A 178 -8.54 22.93 11.17
N ASP A 179 -8.06 23.40 10.02
CA ASP A 179 -7.51 24.75 9.85
C ASP A 179 -8.61 25.82 9.94
N ALA A 180 -9.75 25.60 9.29
CA ALA A 180 -10.91 26.51 9.35
C ALA A 180 -11.51 26.65 10.77
N HIS A 181 -11.43 25.60 11.60
CA HIS A 181 -11.90 25.63 12.98
C HIS A 181 -10.91 26.32 13.94
N LEU A 182 -9.63 26.39 13.58
CA LEU A 182 -8.59 27.10 14.34
C LEU A 182 -8.59 28.60 14.00
N GLU A 183 -8.71 28.97 12.72
CA GLU A 183 -8.83 30.37 12.29
C GLU A 183 -10.03 31.08 12.93
N GLY A 184 -11.21 30.44 12.95
CA GLY A 184 -12.41 31.01 13.60
C GLY A 184 -12.36 31.06 15.14
N ARG A 185 -11.36 30.42 15.77
CA ARG A 185 -11.11 30.53 17.21
C ARG A 185 -10.17 31.69 17.54
N GLU A 186 -9.23 32.01 16.65
CA GLU A 186 -8.34 33.16 16.78
C GLU A 186 -9.09 34.48 16.55
N GLU A 187 -10.00 34.55 15.57
CA GLU A 187 -10.84 35.75 15.34
C GLU A 187 -11.84 36.06 16.46
N LYS A 188 -12.23 35.07 17.27
CA LYS A 188 -13.14 35.27 18.42
C LYS A 188 -12.41 35.62 19.72
N GLN A 189 -11.08 35.66 19.70
CA GLN A 189 -10.24 36.03 20.84
C GLN A 189 -9.47 37.35 20.62
N ALA A 190 -9.67 38.01 19.47
CA ALA A 190 -9.21 39.36 19.17
C ALA A 190 -10.38 40.36 19.27
#